data_AF-A0AA96DZN4-F1
#
_entry.id   AF-A0AA96DZN4-F1
#
_cell.length_a   1.000
_cell.length_b   1.000
_cell.length_c   1.000
_cell.angle_alpha   90.00
_cell.angle_beta   90.00
_cell.angle_gamma   90.00
#
_symmetry.space_group_name_H-M   'P 1'
#
loop_
_entity.id
_entity.type
_entity.pdbx_description
1 polymer ?
#
loop_
_entity_poly.entity_id
_entity_poly.type
_entity_poly.pdbx_seq_one_letter_code
_entity_poly.pdbx_strand_id
1 'polypeptide(L)'
;MKYLLPIFFSIFFVACFGINKDEISQNNSLKYPSWYLNPPLNDGNIVYGVGVANTKKEAILNALDDLSSRLMLTIQSNQEISLKSFRDYREYVSKTTTFNINTKSEKLTFKDYKIEDFYSFQKEIFYLISIKKSDLINSLNSQISNLYDEYEIIKRSNDDILNKNIKYKELLEKFYINLNKAELLESLQNKNMSENRYIKTIQKIEEEIKNSISKISFFIKSDDNSEIFKEVFKNSLNKKSYKVVEKKDSENIYEIDLSSNQSKIRPSGFFIIENILNIKVKDKNNRQLSSKTIELKGASSNNFDDAKINLIQKLKKYEEQNSILPFE
;
A
#
# COMPACT_ATOMS: atom_id res chain seq x y z
N MET A 1 26.35 -95.77 26.27
CA MET A 1 25.98 -95.52 27.68
C MET A 1 26.35 -94.08 28.00
N LYS A 2 25.38 -93.19 28.26
CA LYS A 2 25.11 -92.52 29.57
C LYS A 2 26.40 -91.93 30.19
N TYR A 3 26.61 -90.64 30.46
CA TYR A 3 25.83 -89.58 31.13
C TYR A 3 26.41 -88.19 30.70
N LEU A 4 25.64 -87.13 30.39
CA LEU A 4 24.97 -86.12 31.25
C LEU A 4 25.89 -85.14 32.05
N LEU A 5 26.02 -83.92 31.48
CA LEU A 5 26.01 -82.56 32.09
C LEU A 5 27.20 -82.09 33.00
N PRO A 6 27.36 -80.77 33.31
CA PRO A 6 28.05 -79.73 32.52
C PRO A 6 29.13 -78.97 33.33
N ILE A 7 30.00 -78.18 32.67
CA ILE A 7 30.69 -77.06 33.33
C ILE A 7 30.50 -75.80 32.51
N PHE A 8 30.01 -74.80 33.22
CA PHE A 8 29.58 -73.47 32.82
C PHE A 8 30.65 -72.47 33.28
N PHE A 9 30.73 -71.32 32.58
CA PHE A 9 31.45 -70.08 32.93
C PHE A 9 32.98 -70.08 32.77
N SER A 10 33.63 -69.06 32.18
CA SER A 10 33.24 -67.68 31.93
C SER A 10 34.04 -67.12 30.73
N ILE A 11 33.36 -66.46 29.80
CA ILE A 11 33.98 -65.70 28.70
C ILE A 11 34.32 -64.31 29.25
N PHE A 12 35.62 -64.05 29.47
CA PHE A 12 36.12 -62.69 29.58
C PHE A 12 36.34 -62.13 28.17
N PHE A 13 35.48 -61.20 27.78
CA PHE A 13 35.73 -60.29 26.67
C PHE A 13 36.89 -59.36 27.02
N VAL A 14 38.02 -59.47 26.31
CA VAL A 14 38.96 -58.38 26.10
C VAL A 14 39.09 -58.21 24.60
N ALA A 15 38.19 -57.40 24.03
CA ALA A 15 38.31 -56.92 22.67
C ALA A 15 39.21 -55.68 22.64
N CYS A 16 40.03 -55.63 21.60
CA CYS A 16 41.12 -54.71 21.34
C CYS A 16 40.81 -53.23 21.56
N PHE A 17 41.69 -52.57 22.33
CA PHE A 17 42.02 -51.16 22.13
C PHE A 17 42.81 -51.00 20.82
N GLY A 18 42.37 -50.07 19.97
CA GLY A 18 43.09 -49.67 18.77
C GLY A 18 42.20 -49.07 17.68
N ILE A 19 41.29 -48.15 18.02
CA ILE A 19 40.53 -47.38 17.03
C ILE A 19 41.29 -46.08 16.77
N ASN A 20 41.85 -45.96 15.57
CA ASN A 20 42.33 -44.69 15.02
C ASN A 20 41.16 -43.72 14.89
N LYS A 21 41.18 -42.65 15.69
CA LYS A 21 40.30 -41.48 15.54
C LYS A 21 40.79 -40.64 14.35
N ASP A 22 40.37 -41.01 13.16
CA ASP A 22 40.07 -40.02 12.14
C ASP A 22 38.58 -39.71 12.25
N GLU A 23 38.24 -38.89 13.25
CA GLU A 23 36.92 -38.25 13.32
C GLU A 23 36.82 -37.29 12.14
N ILE A 24 36.20 -37.78 11.06
CA ILE A 24 35.55 -36.96 10.04
C ILE A 24 34.56 -36.05 10.77
N SER A 25 35.03 -34.88 11.19
CA SER A 25 34.21 -33.82 11.72
C SER A 25 33.52 -33.14 10.53
N GLN A 26 32.47 -33.77 10.00
CA GLN A 26 31.42 -33.05 9.29
C GLN A 26 30.65 -32.19 10.32
N ASN A 27 31.31 -31.16 10.83
CA ASN A 27 30.66 -30.11 11.57
C ASN A 27 30.18 -29.05 10.56
N ASN A 28 29.16 -29.40 9.75
CA ASN A 28 28.30 -28.42 9.11
C ASN A 28 27.36 -27.83 10.17
N SER A 29 27.93 -27.27 11.25
CA SER A 29 27.15 -26.42 12.15
C SER A 29 26.73 -25.21 11.34
N LEU A 30 25.42 -24.98 11.26
CA LEU A 30 24.84 -23.76 10.72
C LEU A 30 25.52 -22.57 11.43
N LYS A 31 26.43 -21.90 10.71
CA LYS A 31 27.24 -20.81 11.25
C LYS A 31 26.42 -19.53 11.24
N TYR A 32 25.31 -19.52 11.97
CA TYR A 32 24.56 -18.30 12.23
C TYR A 32 25.30 -17.47 13.28
N PRO A 33 25.34 -16.14 13.14
CA PRO A 33 25.94 -15.30 14.15
C PRO A 33 25.10 -15.37 15.44
N SER A 34 25.76 -15.34 16.59
CA SER A 34 25.09 -15.47 17.89
C SER A 34 24.02 -14.42 18.12
N TRP A 35 24.24 -13.19 17.64
CA TRP A 35 23.28 -12.09 17.69
C TRP A 35 22.05 -12.28 16.81
N TYR A 36 22.06 -13.18 15.83
CA TYR A 36 20.87 -13.49 15.03
C TYR A 36 19.96 -14.47 15.77
N LEU A 37 20.56 -15.47 16.43
CA LEU A 37 19.82 -16.44 17.25
C LEU A 37 19.38 -15.84 18.59
N ASN A 38 20.18 -14.93 19.14
CA ASN A 38 19.95 -14.26 20.40
C ASN A 38 20.17 -12.75 20.23
N PRO A 39 19.23 -12.03 19.59
CA PRO A 39 19.36 -10.60 19.38
C PRO A 39 19.47 -9.85 20.71
N PRO A 40 20.26 -8.75 20.75
CA PRO A 40 20.36 -7.93 21.95
C PRO A 40 18.97 -7.54 22.48
N LEU A 41 18.85 -7.52 23.81
CA LEU A 41 17.63 -7.05 24.46
C LEU A 41 17.46 -5.56 24.17
N ASN A 42 16.22 -5.15 23.95
CA ASN A 42 15.89 -3.73 23.89
C ASN A 42 16.12 -3.13 25.28
N ASP A 43 16.69 -1.93 25.33
CA ASP A 43 16.76 -1.13 26.55
C ASP A 43 15.79 0.07 26.45
N GLY A 44 15.75 0.92 27.47
CA GLY A 44 14.84 2.08 27.48
C GLY A 44 15.07 3.10 26.35
N ASN A 45 16.25 3.09 25.73
CA ASN A 45 16.73 4.08 24.78
C ASN A 45 17.05 3.53 23.39
N ILE A 46 17.40 2.24 23.26
CA ILE A 46 17.84 1.59 22.02
C ILE A 46 16.99 0.35 21.76
N VAL A 47 16.54 0.25 20.52
CA VAL A 47 15.77 -0.90 20.02
C VAL A 47 16.60 -1.60 18.95
N TYR A 48 16.66 -2.92 19.01
CA TYR A 48 17.39 -3.75 18.06
C TYR A 48 16.44 -4.58 17.22
N GLY A 49 16.84 -4.82 15.97
CA GLY A 49 16.17 -5.79 15.10
C GLY A 49 17.17 -6.55 14.23
N VAL A 50 16.77 -7.76 13.86
CA VAL A 50 17.56 -8.65 13.02
C VAL A 50 16.79 -9.05 11.77
N GLY A 51 17.50 -9.17 10.65
CA GLY A 51 16.88 -9.54 9.38
C GLY A 51 17.82 -10.34 8.49
N VAL A 52 17.24 -11.31 7.80
CA VAL A 52 17.92 -12.15 6.81
C VAL A 52 17.23 -12.04 5.46
N ALA A 53 18.01 -11.97 4.39
CA ALA A 53 17.50 -12.12 3.02
C ALA A 53 18.63 -12.41 2.03
N ASN A 54 18.26 -12.61 0.77
CA ASN A 54 19.21 -12.81 -0.33
C ASN A 54 19.83 -11.49 -0.84
N THR A 55 19.30 -10.34 -0.41
CA THR A 55 19.82 -9.02 -0.78
C THR A 55 19.96 -8.13 0.45
N LYS A 56 20.94 -7.21 0.43
CA LYS A 56 21.14 -6.24 1.51
C LYS A 56 19.87 -5.43 1.79
N LYS A 57 19.19 -4.95 0.75
CA LYS A 57 17.99 -4.12 0.88
C LYS A 57 16.87 -4.88 1.60
N GLU A 58 16.63 -6.12 1.19
CA GLU A 58 15.58 -6.95 1.77
C GLU A 58 15.92 -7.38 3.20
N ALA A 59 17.18 -7.71 3.49
CA ALA A 59 17.62 -8.08 4.84
C ALA A 59 17.44 -6.92 5.83
N ILE A 60 17.76 -5.69 5.41
CA ILE A 60 17.53 -4.49 6.21
C ILE A 60 16.01 -4.25 6.40
N LEU A 61 15.18 -4.41 5.36
CA LEU A 61 13.73 -4.28 5.51
C LEU A 61 13.16 -5.30 6.50
N ASN A 62 13.64 -6.54 6.46
CA ASN A 62 13.26 -7.56 7.42
C ASN A 62 13.73 -7.20 8.85
N ALA A 63 14.93 -6.63 8.98
CA ALA A 63 15.44 -6.18 10.28
C ALA A 63 14.65 -5.01 10.87
N LEU A 64 14.16 -4.09 10.04
CA LEU A 64 13.28 -2.98 10.44
C LEU A 64 11.90 -3.49 10.89
N ASP A 65 11.37 -4.51 10.21
CA ASP A 65 10.10 -5.18 10.52
C ASP A 65 10.18 -5.91 11.88
N ASP A 66 11.28 -6.65 12.12
CA ASP A 66 11.58 -7.28 13.40
C ASP A 66 11.76 -6.24 14.52
N LEU A 67 12.55 -5.18 14.28
CA LEU A 67 12.74 -4.08 15.24
C LEU A 67 11.40 -3.50 15.69
N SER A 68 10.52 -3.19 14.74
CA SER A 68 9.19 -2.63 15.05
C SER A 68 8.33 -3.61 15.85
N SER A 69 8.38 -4.90 15.52
CA SER A 69 7.62 -5.93 16.22
C SER A 69 8.08 -6.06 17.67
N ARG A 70 9.41 -6.12 17.90
CA ARG A 70 10.02 -6.18 19.23
C ARG A 70 9.72 -4.91 20.03
N LEU A 71 9.73 -3.75 19.39
CA LEU A 71 9.36 -2.47 20.02
C LEU A 71 7.91 -2.47 20.48
N MET A 72 6.99 -2.93 19.64
CA MET A 72 5.57 -3.00 19.97
C MET A 72 5.32 -3.93 21.17
N LEU A 73 5.94 -5.12 21.17
CA LEU A 73 5.88 -6.05 22.30
C LEU A 73 6.45 -5.45 23.59
N THR A 74 7.53 -4.67 23.50
CA THR A 74 8.14 -3.98 24.66
C THR A 74 7.22 -2.89 25.23
N ILE A 75 6.51 -2.15 24.36
CA ILE A 75 5.52 -1.16 24.80
C ILE A 75 4.35 -1.86 25.48
N GLN A 76 3.85 -2.96 24.90
CA GLN A 76 2.76 -3.76 25.45
C GLN A 76 3.12 -4.45 26.77
N SER A 77 4.35 -4.93 26.96
CA SER A 77 4.74 -5.54 28.23
C SER A 77 4.78 -4.51 29.38
N ASN A 78 5.07 -3.25 29.03
CA ASN A 78 5.10 -2.13 29.99
C ASN A 78 3.71 -1.50 30.20
N GLN A 79 2.70 -1.92 29.44
CA GLN A 79 1.31 -1.47 29.49
C GLN A 79 0.40 -2.70 29.65
N GLU A 80 0.05 -3.11 30.87
CA GLU A 80 -0.69 -4.35 31.13
C GLU A 80 -1.84 -4.63 30.12
N ILE A 81 -1.63 -5.66 29.29
CA ILE A 81 -2.62 -6.47 28.53
C ILE A 81 -3.56 -5.71 27.58
N SER A 82 -3.35 -5.87 26.26
CA SER A 82 -4.42 -5.72 25.25
C SER A 82 -4.12 -6.40 23.89
N LEU A 83 -3.70 -7.68 23.89
CA LEU A 83 -3.53 -8.43 22.63
C LEU A 83 -4.86 -8.89 21.99
N LYS A 84 -5.99 -8.83 22.72
CA LYS A 84 -7.31 -9.14 22.16
C LYS A 84 -7.83 -8.06 21.20
N SER A 85 -7.45 -6.79 21.40
CA SER A 85 -8.02 -5.69 20.60
C SER A 85 -7.33 -5.47 19.26
N PHE A 86 -6.09 -5.90 19.02
CA PHE A 86 -5.37 -5.50 17.80
C PHE A 86 -5.78 -6.30 16.54
N ARG A 87 -6.15 -7.57 16.72
CA ARG A 87 -6.76 -8.37 15.66
C ARG A 87 -8.21 -7.93 15.42
N ASP A 88 -8.93 -7.66 16.51
CA ASP A 88 -10.32 -7.19 16.46
C ASP A 88 -10.44 -5.73 16.01
N TYR A 89 -9.44 -4.86 16.22
CA TYR A 89 -9.41 -3.45 15.79
C TYR A 89 -9.03 -3.31 14.32
N ARG A 90 -8.13 -4.15 13.81
CA ARG A 90 -8.00 -4.33 12.35
C ARG A 90 -9.31 -4.83 11.75
N GLU A 91 -10.02 -5.72 12.45
CA GLU A 91 -11.37 -6.14 12.07
C GLU A 91 -12.44 -5.05 12.26
N TYR A 92 -12.29 -4.14 13.23
CA TYR A 92 -13.26 -3.09 13.56
C TYR A 92 -13.09 -1.85 12.69
N VAL A 93 -11.86 -1.42 12.42
CA VAL A 93 -11.54 -0.45 11.36
C VAL A 93 -11.92 -1.03 10.00
N SER A 94 -11.74 -2.34 9.79
CA SER A 94 -12.28 -3.03 8.60
C SER A 94 -13.82 -3.14 8.56
N LYS A 95 -14.51 -3.19 9.72
CA LYS A 95 -16.00 -3.30 9.80
C LYS A 95 -16.71 -1.95 9.81
N THR A 96 -16.04 -0.89 10.28
CA THR A 96 -16.63 0.46 10.35
C THR A 96 -16.29 1.30 9.12
N THR A 97 -15.20 0.97 8.43
CA THR A 97 -14.79 1.60 7.17
C THR A 97 -14.93 0.61 6.02
N THR A 98 -16.16 0.13 5.80
CA THR A 98 -16.55 -0.65 4.62
C THR A 98 -16.64 0.27 3.39
N PHE A 99 -15.51 0.90 3.04
CA PHE A 99 -15.30 1.58 1.78
C PHE A 99 -13.91 1.21 1.29
N ASN A 100 -13.81 0.12 0.51
CA ASN A 100 -12.77 -0.16 -0.51
C ASN A 100 -11.32 0.32 -0.27
N ILE A 101 -10.81 0.34 0.97
CA ILE A 101 -9.39 0.59 1.21
C ILE A 101 -8.71 -0.77 1.23
N ASN A 102 -8.19 -1.19 0.07
CA ASN A 102 -7.05 -2.10 0.03
C ASN A 102 -5.91 -1.40 0.79
N THR A 103 -5.84 -1.58 2.11
CA THR A 103 -4.87 -0.95 3.00
C THR A 103 -3.47 -1.47 2.68
N LYS A 104 -2.86 -0.87 1.66
CA LYS A 104 -1.42 -0.88 1.44
C LYS A 104 -0.76 -0.01 2.52
N SER A 105 -0.90 -0.38 3.78
CA SER A 105 -0.03 0.20 4.80
C SER A 105 1.37 -0.34 4.52
N GLU A 106 2.32 0.57 4.29
CA GLU A 106 3.68 0.17 3.92
C GLU A 106 4.39 -0.42 5.14
N LYS A 107 5.29 -1.37 4.89
CA LYS A 107 6.24 -1.81 5.92
C LYS A 107 7.00 -0.60 6.45
N LEU A 108 7.26 -0.59 7.75
CA LEU A 108 7.93 0.54 8.40
C LEU A 108 9.36 0.70 7.85
N THR A 109 9.61 1.86 7.25
CA THR A 109 10.94 2.27 6.80
C THR A 109 11.43 3.39 7.70
N PHE A 110 12.53 3.15 8.41
CA PHE A 110 13.21 4.16 9.21
C PHE A 110 14.49 4.57 8.49
N LYS A 111 14.83 5.87 8.51
CA LYS A 111 16.06 6.37 7.88
C LYS A 111 17.24 6.39 8.86
N ASP A 112 16.95 6.49 10.15
CA ASP A 112 17.94 6.78 11.20
C ASP A 112 18.41 5.50 11.94
N TYR A 113 18.49 4.37 11.22
CA TYR A 113 19.01 3.12 11.78
C TYR A 113 20.52 3.03 11.62
N LYS A 114 21.17 2.44 12.62
CA LYS A 114 22.57 2.09 12.61
C LYS A 114 22.72 0.60 12.33
N ILE A 115 23.61 0.24 11.42
CA ILE A 115 24.04 -1.14 11.25
C ILE A 115 25.04 -1.42 12.38
N GLU A 116 24.67 -2.30 13.29
CA GLU A 116 25.54 -2.72 14.40
C GLU A 116 26.44 -3.86 13.98
N ASP A 117 25.90 -4.81 13.22
CA ASP A 117 26.67 -5.93 12.69
C ASP A 117 26.08 -6.45 11.37
N PHE A 118 26.91 -7.13 10.59
CA PHE A 118 26.49 -7.83 9.38
C PHE A 118 27.22 -9.16 9.27
N TYR A 119 26.53 -10.16 8.75
CA TYR A 119 27.13 -11.44 8.44
C TYR A 119 26.57 -11.94 7.12
N SER A 120 27.40 -12.61 6.32
CA SER A 120 26.94 -13.24 5.10
C SER A 120 27.47 -14.65 5.02
N PHE A 121 26.58 -15.58 4.68
CA PHE A 121 26.92 -16.98 4.49
C PHE A 121 26.12 -17.53 3.33
N GLN A 122 26.81 -18.19 2.41
CA GLN A 122 26.25 -18.67 1.15
C GLN A 122 25.55 -17.55 0.36
N LYS A 123 24.21 -17.60 0.24
CA LYS A 123 23.39 -16.61 -0.46
C LYS A 123 22.60 -15.71 0.49
N GLU A 124 22.72 -15.93 1.80
CA GLU A 124 21.99 -15.18 2.81
C GLU A 124 22.86 -14.09 3.41
N ILE A 125 22.24 -12.94 3.66
CA ILE A 125 22.84 -11.78 4.31
C ILE A 125 22.00 -11.47 5.53
N PHE A 126 22.66 -11.41 6.68
CA PHE A 126 22.11 -11.13 7.99
C PHE A 126 22.54 -9.72 8.39
N TYR A 127 21.60 -8.95 8.92
CA TYR A 127 21.86 -7.63 9.50
C TYR A 127 21.33 -7.56 10.92
N LEU A 128 22.15 -6.99 11.80
CA LEU A 128 21.72 -6.45 13.08
C LEU A 128 21.68 -4.94 12.95
N ILE A 129 20.52 -4.36 13.24
CA ILE A 129 20.36 -2.91 13.26
C ILE A 129 19.91 -2.42 14.63
N SER A 130 20.22 -1.17 14.94
CA SER A 130 19.72 -0.46 16.10
C SER A 130 19.12 0.88 15.72
N ILE A 131 18.16 1.34 16.53
CA ILE A 131 17.61 2.68 16.45
C ILE A 131 17.50 3.25 17.86
N LYS A 132 17.91 4.52 18.05
CA LYS A 132 17.60 5.25 19.27
C LYS A 132 16.13 5.63 19.29
N LYS A 133 15.42 5.32 20.38
CA LYS A 133 14.00 5.62 20.57
C LYS A 133 13.69 7.11 20.38
N SER A 134 14.58 8.00 20.84
CA SER A 134 14.46 9.45 20.62
C SER A 134 14.44 9.82 19.14
N ASP A 135 15.36 9.23 18.37
CA ASP A 135 15.54 9.54 16.96
C ASP A 135 14.36 8.99 16.15
N LEU A 136 13.88 7.80 16.51
CA LEU A 136 12.65 7.23 15.99
C LEU A 136 11.44 8.14 16.24
N ILE A 137 11.23 8.57 17.49
CA ILE A 137 10.12 9.47 17.85
C ILE A 137 10.22 10.78 17.07
N ASN A 138 11.41 11.36 16.95
CA ASN A 138 11.63 12.62 16.21
C ASN A 138 11.34 12.44 14.71
N SER A 139 11.82 11.35 14.12
CA SER A 139 11.62 11.01 12.71
C SER A 139 10.13 10.78 12.40
N LEU A 140 9.44 10.03 13.25
CA LEU A 140 7.99 9.81 13.16
C LEU A 140 7.21 11.12 13.36
N ASN A 141 7.52 11.90 14.40
CA ASN A 141 6.89 13.20 14.64
C ASN A 141 7.01 14.12 13.42
N SER A 142 8.20 14.24 12.82
CA SER A 142 8.42 15.08 11.65
C SER A 142 7.55 14.62 10.47
N GLN A 143 7.58 13.31 10.15
CA GLN A 143 6.78 12.74 9.07
C GLN A 143 5.28 12.96 9.26
N ILE A 144 4.77 12.73 10.47
CA ILE A 144 3.35 12.90 10.79
C ILE A 144 2.96 14.39 10.85
N SER A 145 3.83 15.27 11.36
CA SER A 145 3.56 16.71 11.41
C SER A 145 3.39 17.33 10.02
N ASN A 146 4.20 16.89 9.05
CA ASN A 146 4.09 17.36 7.67
C ASN A 146 2.71 17.04 7.06
N LEU A 147 2.10 15.90 7.42
CA LEU A 147 0.75 15.56 6.96
C LEU A 147 -0.31 16.48 7.57
N TYR A 148 -0.16 16.87 8.84
CA TYR A 148 -1.05 17.85 9.47
C TYR A 148 -0.88 19.25 8.89
N ASP A 149 0.35 19.65 8.56
CA ASP A 149 0.60 20.95 7.93
C ASP A 149 0.01 20.98 6.51
N GLU A 150 0.17 19.91 5.73
CA GLU A 150 -0.45 19.76 4.41
C GLU A 150 -1.99 19.83 4.51
N TYR A 151 -2.58 19.17 5.52
CA TYR A 151 -4.01 19.25 5.80
C TYR A 151 -4.47 20.70 6.07
N GLU A 152 -3.75 21.43 6.94
CA GLU A 152 -4.10 22.83 7.25
C GLU A 152 -3.92 23.77 6.05
N ILE A 153 -2.89 23.53 5.21
CA ILE A 153 -2.69 24.27 3.95
C ILE A 153 -3.87 24.06 3.01
N ILE A 154 -4.27 22.81 2.77
CA ILE A 154 -5.42 22.51 1.89
C ILE A 154 -6.69 23.11 2.48
N LYS A 155 -6.92 22.97 3.78
CA LYS A 155 -8.10 23.50 4.47
C LYS A 155 -8.23 25.02 4.32
N ARG A 156 -7.13 25.77 4.40
CA ARG A 156 -7.10 27.24 4.25
C ARG A 156 -6.98 27.73 2.81
N SER A 157 -6.73 26.84 1.86
CA SER A 157 -6.63 27.20 0.45
C SER A 157 -7.95 27.76 -0.09
N ASN A 158 -7.82 28.72 -1.00
CA ASN A 158 -8.92 29.31 -1.79
C ASN A 158 -9.17 28.52 -3.09
N ASP A 159 -8.76 27.25 -3.14
CA ASP A 159 -9.01 26.40 -4.29
C ASP A 159 -10.51 26.16 -4.46
N ASP A 160 -10.94 25.95 -5.71
CA ASP A 160 -12.30 25.52 -5.98
C ASP A 160 -12.57 24.11 -5.42
N ILE A 161 -13.86 23.78 -5.22
CA ILE A 161 -14.28 22.60 -4.48
C ILE A 161 -13.72 21.30 -5.10
N LEU A 162 -13.71 21.17 -6.42
CA LEU A 162 -13.16 19.99 -7.11
C LEU A 162 -11.66 19.86 -6.89
N ASN A 163 -10.88 20.93 -7.09
CA ASN A 163 -9.44 20.89 -6.85
C ASN A 163 -9.10 20.57 -5.39
N LYS A 164 -9.84 21.17 -4.45
CA LYS A 164 -9.68 20.89 -3.02
C LYS A 164 -10.01 19.43 -2.70
N ASN A 165 -11.06 18.88 -3.31
CA ASN A 165 -11.45 17.47 -3.18
C ASN A 165 -10.37 16.52 -3.72
N ILE A 166 -9.75 16.83 -4.86
CA ILE A 166 -8.62 16.06 -5.43
C ILE A 166 -7.46 16.03 -4.43
N LYS A 167 -7.05 17.21 -3.92
CA LYS A 167 -5.97 17.32 -2.93
C LYS A 167 -6.29 16.56 -1.64
N TYR A 168 -7.53 16.59 -1.17
CA TYR A 168 -7.94 15.81 0.00
C TYR A 168 -7.87 14.30 -0.24
N LYS A 169 -8.22 13.81 -1.43
CA LYS A 169 -8.08 12.39 -1.77
C LYS A 169 -6.61 11.94 -1.75
N GLU A 170 -5.72 12.70 -2.39
CA GLU A 170 -4.28 12.43 -2.37
C GLU A 170 -3.72 12.46 -0.93
N LEU A 171 -4.14 13.44 -0.13
CA LEU A 171 -3.74 13.54 1.26
C LEU A 171 -4.27 12.35 2.09
N LEU A 172 -5.52 11.95 1.88
CA LEU A 172 -6.13 10.81 2.58
C LEU A 172 -5.34 9.52 2.33
N GLU A 173 -4.89 9.29 1.10
CA GLU A 173 -4.00 8.16 0.77
C GLU A 173 -2.68 8.22 1.56
N LYS A 174 -2.04 9.40 1.63
CA LYS A 174 -0.83 9.59 2.45
C LYS A 174 -1.09 9.30 3.93
N PHE A 175 -2.25 9.70 4.45
CA PHE A 175 -2.65 9.39 5.83
C PHE A 175 -2.79 7.88 6.05
N TYR A 176 -3.45 7.15 5.14
CA TYR A 176 -3.55 5.69 5.28
C TYR A 176 -2.20 4.98 5.17
N ILE A 177 -1.33 5.41 4.25
CA ILE A 177 0.02 4.83 4.11
C ILE A 177 0.82 4.98 5.41
N ASN A 178 0.67 6.11 6.10
CA ASN A 178 1.41 6.41 7.33
C ASN A 178 0.65 6.05 8.62
N LEU A 179 -0.48 5.32 8.53
CA LEU A 179 -1.29 4.95 9.71
C LEU A 179 -0.48 4.17 10.76
N ASN A 180 0.24 3.12 10.36
CA ASN A 180 1.07 2.32 11.27
C ASN A 180 2.16 3.15 11.96
N LYS A 181 2.70 4.16 11.25
CA LYS A 181 3.71 5.07 11.82
C LYS A 181 3.10 5.98 12.89
N ALA A 182 1.88 6.47 12.66
CA ALA A 182 1.16 7.28 13.63
C ALA A 182 0.79 6.47 14.88
N GLU A 183 0.32 5.24 14.71
CA GLU A 183 0.02 4.33 15.83
C GLU A 183 1.28 4.04 16.67
N LEU A 184 2.39 3.68 16.01
CA LEU A 184 3.67 3.45 16.68
C LEU A 184 4.13 4.70 17.45
N LEU A 185 3.98 5.90 16.88
CA LEU A 185 4.33 7.16 17.52
C LEU A 185 3.50 7.40 18.79
N GLU A 186 2.18 7.17 18.74
CA GLU A 186 1.30 7.32 19.91
C GLU A 186 1.68 6.32 21.02
N SER A 187 1.91 5.06 20.65
CA SER A 187 2.36 4.00 21.55
C SER A 187 3.69 4.37 22.23
N LEU A 188 4.64 4.94 21.49
CA LEU A 188 5.95 5.37 22.04
C LEU A 188 5.86 6.57 22.98
N GLN A 189 4.84 7.43 22.79
CA GLN A 189 4.61 8.64 23.58
C GLN A 189 3.70 8.42 24.80
N ASN A 190 3.21 7.20 25.03
CA ASN A 190 2.25 6.87 26.12
C ASN A 190 1.02 7.80 26.13
N LYS A 191 0.55 8.22 24.96
CA LYS A 191 -0.68 9.02 24.86
C LYS A 191 -1.90 8.10 24.88
N ASN A 192 -2.95 8.49 25.60
CA ASN A 192 -4.20 7.73 25.68
C ASN A 192 -4.81 7.54 24.27
N MET A 193 -5.07 6.28 23.91
CA MET A 193 -5.63 5.87 22.61
C MET A 193 -7.04 6.45 22.30
N SER A 194 -7.80 6.83 23.32
CA SER A 194 -9.20 7.30 23.18
C SER A 194 -9.34 8.66 22.47
N GLU A 195 -8.25 9.39 22.24
CA GLU A 195 -8.23 10.67 21.52
C GLU A 195 -7.24 10.67 20.35
N ASN A 196 -7.10 9.56 19.63
CA ASN A 196 -6.21 9.48 18.48
C ASN A 196 -6.54 10.59 17.45
N ARG A 197 -5.71 11.64 17.45
CA ARG A 197 -5.85 12.85 16.61
C ARG A 197 -5.72 12.48 15.14
N TYR A 198 -4.94 11.46 14.82
CA TYR A 198 -4.69 10.99 13.48
C TYR A 198 -5.96 10.42 12.85
N ILE A 199 -6.64 9.49 13.54
CA ILE A 199 -7.92 8.92 13.11
C ILE A 199 -9.00 10.01 12.97
N LYS A 200 -9.10 10.92 13.95
CA LYS A 200 -10.04 12.06 13.87
C LYS A 200 -9.78 12.96 12.65
N THR A 201 -8.53 13.05 12.20
CA THR A 201 -8.18 13.86 11.02
C THR A 201 -8.54 13.13 9.74
N ILE A 202 -8.31 11.81 9.67
CA ILE A 202 -8.77 10.96 8.56
C ILE A 202 -10.29 11.10 8.38
N GLN A 203 -11.06 10.95 9.46
CA GLN A 203 -12.52 11.08 9.42
C GLN A 203 -12.98 12.46 8.93
N LYS A 204 -12.32 13.54 9.37
CA LYS A 204 -12.60 14.89 8.87
C LYS A 204 -12.33 15.01 7.38
N ILE A 205 -11.22 14.47 6.88
CA ILE A 205 -10.89 14.48 5.44
C ILE A 205 -11.94 13.69 4.65
N GLU A 206 -12.35 12.51 5.12
CA GLU A 206 -13.41 11.70 4.50
C GLU A 206 -14.75 12.46 4.44
N GLU A 207 -15.14 13.14 5.52
CA GLU A 207 -16.33 13.97 5.58
C GLU A 207 -16.26 15.16 4.61
N GLU A 208 -15.13 15.86 4.54
CA GLU A 208 -14.90 16.96 3.59
C GLU A 208 -15.01 16.47 2.14
N ILE A 209 -14.47 15.29 1.81
CA ILE A 209 -14.59 14.67 0.49
C ILE A 209 -16.05 14.37 0.17
N LYS A 210 -16.76 13.69 1.08
CA LYS A 210 -18.18 13.33 0.89
C LYS A 210 -19.07 14.58 0.72
N ASN A 211 -18.84 15.60 1.53
CA ASN A 211 -19.56 16.87 1.47
C ASN A 211 -19.24 17.65 0.19
N SER A 212 -18.03 17.51 -0.35
CA SER A 212 -17.63 18.13 -1.62
C SER A 212 -18.31 17.45 -2.80
N ILE A 213 -18.31 16.11 -2.84
CA ILE A 213 -18.94 15.32 -3.93
C ILE A 213 -20.42 15.70 -4.11
N SER A 214 -21.17 15.87 -3.01
CA SER A 214 -22.60 16.23 -3.09
C SER A 214 -22.87 17.64 -3.63
N LYS A 215 -21.87 18.52 -3.62
CA LYS A 215 -21.95 19.91 -4.12
C LYS A 215 -21.42 20.04 -5.55
N ILE A 216 -20.58 19.12 -6.01
CA ILE A 216 -19.98 19.15 -7.35
C ILE A 216 -20.99 18.64 -8.38
N SER A 217 -21.19 19.43 -9.44
CA SER A 217 -21.97 19.03 -10.61
C SER A 217 -21.11 19.07 -11.87
N PHE A 218 -21.35 18.14 -12.79
CA PHE A 218 -20.66 18.09 -14.08
C PHE A 218 -21.63 18.28 -15.24
N PHE A 219 -21.22 19.09 -16.21
CA PHE A 219 -21.80 19.16 -17.53
C PHE A 219 -20.86 18.49 -18.53
N ILE A 220 -21.39 17.61 -19.39
CA ILE A 220 -20.58 16.89 -20.38
C ILE A 220 -20.80 17.53 -21.74
N LYS A 221 -19.73 18.10 -22.29
CA LYS A 221 -19.65 18.60 -23.65
C LYS A 221 -18.89 17.60 -24.51
N SER A 222 -19.31 17.40 -25.75
CA SER A 222 -18.59 16.58 -26.72
C SER A 222 -18.65 17.18 -28.12
N ASP A 223 -17.64 16.86 -28.92
CA ASP A 223 -17.74 16.96 -30.38
C ASP A 223 -18.51 15.77 -30.98
N ASP A 224 -18.82 15.84 -32.27
CA ASP A 224 -19.61 14.82 -32.97
C ASP A 224 -18.98 13.42 -32.90
N ASN A 225 -17.65 13.35 -32.92
CA ASN A 225 -16.91 12.10 -32.85
C ASN A 225 -16.92 11.48 -31.43
N SER A 226 -17.05 12.31 -30.40
CA SER A 226 -17.02 11.89 -28.99
C SER A 226 -18.40 11.72 -28.38
N GLU A 227 -19.48 12.10 -29.08
CA GLU A 227 -20.86 11.97 -28.61
C GLU A 227 -21.17 10.56 -28.10
N ILE A 228 -20.65 9.54 -28.80
CA ILE A 228 -20.82 8.13 -28.46
C ILE A 228 -20.26 7.75 -27.07
N PHE A 229 -19.38 8.57 -26.50
CA PHE A 229 -18.78 8.32 -25.19
C PHE A 229 -19.47 9.05 -24.05
N LYS A 230 -20.35 10.04 -24.31
CA LYS A 230 -21.01 10.83 -23.26
C LYS A 230 -21.64 9.96 -22.18
N GLU A 231 -22.35 8.92 -22.59
CA GLU A 231 -23.05 8.02 -21.68
C GLU A 231 -22.09 7.20 -20.80
N VAL A 232 -20.89 6.86 -21.31
CA VAL A 232 -19.86 6.19 -20.50
C VAL A 232 -19.36 7.12 -19.39
N PHE A 233 -19.08 8.37 -19.71
CA PHE A 233 -18.66 9.38 -18.72
C PHE A 233 -19.76 9.72 -17.72
N LYS A 234 -21.02 9.85 -18.18
CA LYS A 234 -22.19 10.06 -17.32
C LYS A 234 -22.32 8.94 -16.29
N ASN A 235 -22.22 7.69 -16.75
CA ASN A 235 -22.27 6.53 -15.86
C ASN A 235 -21.07 6.48 -14.89
N SER A 236 -19.87 6.82 -15.35
CA SER A 236 -18.67 6.87 -14.50
C SER A 236 -18.81 7.90 -13.36
N LEU A 237 -19.29 9.11 -13.69
CA LEU A 237 -19.56 10.16 -12.71
C LEU A 237 -20.64 9.75 -11.70
N ASN A 238 -21.75 9.19 -12.19
CA ASN A 238 -22.85 8.73 -11.34
C ASN A 238 -22.43 7.61 -10.39
N LYS A 239 -21.62 6.64 -10.85
CA LYS A 239 -21.02 5.58 -10.00
C LYS A 239 -20.21 6.18 -8.84
N LYS A 240 -19.56 7.33 -9.07
CA LYS A 240 -18.81 8.09 -8.06
C LYS A 240 -19.67 9.11 -7.29
N SER A 241 -20.99 9.05 -7.44
CA SER A 241 -21.96 9.92 -6.77
C SER A 241 -21.87 11.42 -7.13
N TYR A 242 -21.18 11.77 -8.21
CA TYR A 242 -21.22 13.12 -8.76
C TYR A 242 -22.53 13.34 -9.51
N LYS A 243 -23.10 14.54 -9.41
CA LYS A 243 -24.28 14.92 -10.17
C LYS A 243 -23.90 15.29 -11.61
N VAL A 244 -24.61 14.74 -12.60
CA VAL A 244 -24.50 15.18 -14.00
C VAL A 244 -25.72 16.03 -14.35
N VAL A 245 -25.49 17.21 -14.92
CA VAL A 245 -26.54 18.17 -15.28
C VAL A 245 -26.50 18.47 -16.78
N GLU A 246 -27.67 18.81 -17.32
CA GLU A 246 -27.84 19.11 -18.75
C GLU A 246 -27.58 20.60 -19.08
N LYS A 247 -27.52 21.48 -18.07
CA LYS A 247 -27.31 22.93 -18.22
C LYS A 247 -26.32 23.46 -17.18
N LYS A 248 -25.71 24.62 -17.47
CA LYS A 248 -24.75 25.31 -16.60
C LYS A 248 -25.41 26.31 -15.66
N ASP A 249 -26.23 25.82 -14.75
CA ASP A 249 -27.07 26.62 -13.85
C ASP A 249 -26.68 26.53 -12.36
N SER A 250 -25.67 25.75 -12.00
CA SER A 250 -25.19 25.56 -10.63
C SER A 250 -23.89 26.32 -10.34
N GLU A 251 -23.71 26.74 -9.09
CA GLU A 251 -22.53 27.50 -8.63
C GLU A 251 -21.21 26.71 -8.71
N ASN A 252 -21.27 25.39 -8.49
CA ASN A 252 -20.12 24.47 -8.47
C ASN A 252 -20.15 23.49 -9.64
N ILE A 253 -20.36 24.04 -10.84
CA ILE A 253 -20.40 23.27 -12.07
C ILE A 253 -19.05 23.23 -12.78
N TYR A 254 -18.68 22.03 -13.22
CA TYR A 254 -17.47 21.75 -13.99
C TYR A 254 -17.84 21.16 -15.36
N GLU A 255 -17.08 21.51 -16.39
CA GLU A 255 -17.26 20.98 -17.73
C GLU A 255 -16.30 19.81 -17.95
N ILE A 256 -16.81 18.64 -18.35
CA ILE A 256 -16.00 17.62 -19.02
C ILE A 256 -16.14 17.84 -20.52
N ASP A 257 -15.06 18.23 -21.17
CA ASP A 257 -14.96 18.46 -22.59
C ASP A 257 -14.31 17.25 -23.27
N LEU A 258 -15.10 16.53 -24.07
CA LEU A 258 -14.70 15.34 -24.81
C LEU A 258 -14.45 15.71 -26.28
N SER A 259 -13.23 15.49 -26.75
CA SER A 259 -12.86 15.73 -28.15
C SER A 259 -12.09 14.54 -28.72
N SER A 260 -12.36 14.20 -29.97
CA SER A 260 -11.86 12.96 -30.58
C SER A 260 -11.27 13.18 -31.96
N ASN A 261 -10.02 12.76 -32.11
CA ASN A 261 -9.44 12.55 -33.43
C ASN A 261 -9.72 11.10 -33.83
N GLN A 262 -10.45 10.90 -34.94
CA GLN A 262 -10.80 9.57 -35.44
C GLN A 262 -10.23 9.34 -36.83
N SER A 263 -9.66 8.16 -37.04
CA SER A 263 -9.32 7.64 -38.36
C SER A 263 -10.15 6.38 -38.64
N LYS A 264 -10.53 6.20 -39.91
CA LYS A 264 -11.27 5.02 -40.37
C LYS A 264 -10.49 4.36 -41.48
N ILE A 265 -10.15 3.09 -41.31
CA ILE A 265 -9.40 2.30 -42.30
C ILE A 265 -10.13 0.99 -42.57
N ARG A 266 -9.99 0.48 -43.82
CA ARG A 266 -10.61 -0.77 -44.24
C ARG A 266 -9.60 -1.80 -44.79
N PRO A 267 -8.68 -2.32 -43.96
CA PRO A 267 -7.72 -3.33 -44.42
C PRO A 267 -8.37 -4.71 -44.54
N SER A 268 -8.14 -5.40 -45.65
CA SER A 268 -8.48 -6.83 -45.82
C SER A 268 -9.92 -7.21 -45.43
N GLY A 269 -10.89 -6.33 -45.73
CA GLY A 269 -12.30 -6.55 -45.43
C GLY A 269 -12.75 -6.18 -44.01
N PHE A 270 -11.84 -5.83 -43.10
CA PHE A 270 -12.17 -5.34 -41.77
C PHE A 270 -12.43 -3.84 -41.78
N PHE A 271 -13.34 -3.39 -40.92
CA PHE A 271 -13.65 -1.99 -40.65
C PHE A 271 -13.03 -1.61 -39.31
N ILE A 272 -12.04 -0.72 -39.33
CA ILE A 272 -11.28 -0.34 -38.13
C ILE A 272 -11.43 1.16 -37.89
N ILE A 273 -11.69 1.53 -36.64
CA ILE A 273 -11.71 2.89 -36.13
C ILE A 273 -10.60 3.02 -35.10
N GLU A 274 -9.67 3.94 -35.34
CA GLU A 274 -8.68 4.36 -34.35
C GLU A 274 -9.11 5.73 -33.82
N ASN A 275 -9.10 5.88 -32.52
CA ASN A 275 -9.62 7.06 -31.85
C ASN A 275 -8.67 7.51 -30.74
N ILE A 276 -8.27 8.77 -30.81
CA ILE A 276 -7.57 9.46 -29.72
C ILE A 276 -8.59 10.36 -29.04
N LEU A 277 -9.09 9.89 -27.90
CA LEU A 277 -10.05 10.61 -27.07
C LEU A 277 -9.32 11.51 -26.09
N ASN A 278 -9.52 12.81 -26.22
CA ASN A 278 -9.00 13.83 -25.31
C ASN A 278 -10.12 14.30 -24.38
N ILE A 279 -9.86 14.23 -23.08
CA ILE A 279 -10.79 14.55 -22.01
C ILE A 279 -10.19 15.71 -21.23
N LYS A 280 -10.90 16.82 -21.12
CA LYS A 280 -10.48 17.98 -20.32
C LYS A 280 -11.53 18.31 -19.29
N VAL A 281 -11.12 18.60 -18.07
CA VAL A 281 -12.02 19.14 -17.05
C VAL A 281 -11.73 20.61 -16.87
N LYS A 282 -12.78 21.43 -16.90
CA LYS A 282 -12.69 22.88 -16.77
C LYS A 282 -13.61 23.39 -15.67
N ASP A 283 -13.20 24.47 -15.02
CA ASP A 283 -14.06 25.21 -14.12
C ASP A 283 -15.03 26.15 -14.87
N LYS A 284 -15.88 26.85 -14.12
CA LYS A 284 -16.83 27.85 -14.65
C LYS A 284 -16.15 28.99 -15.42
N ASN A 285 -14.88 29.27 -15.15
CA ASN A 285 -14.09 30.31 -15.81
C ASN A 285 -13.35 29.76 -17.05
N ASN A 286 -13.68 28.53 -17.48
CA ASN A 286 -13.05 27.82 -18.60
C ASN A 286 -11.55 27.55 -18.40
N ARG A 287 -11.05 27.62 -17.16
CA ARG A 287 -9.69 27.22 -16.82
C ARG A 287 -9.63 25.70 -16.75
N GLN A 288 -8.68 25.10 -17.46
CA GLN A 288 -8.44 23.66 -17.41
C GLN A 288 -7.86 23.28 -16.05
N LEU A 289 -8.51 22.32 -15.38
CA LEU A 289 -8.09 21.77 -14.10
C LEU A 289 -7.27 20.49 -14.28
N SER A 290 -7.71 19.62 -15.18
CA SER A 290 -7.05 18.36 -15.48
C SER A 290 -7.37 17.90 -16.91
N SER A 291 -6.55 16.99 -17.42
CA SER A 291 -6.75 16.41 -18.75
C SER A 291 -6.20 15.00 -18.84
N LYS A 292 -6.84 14.17 -19.66
CA LYS A 292 -6.41 12.80 -19.96
C LYS A 292 -6.62 12.51 -21.44
N THR A 293 -5.70 11.75 -22.03
CA THR A 293 -5.84 11.24 -23.39
C THR A 293 -5.90 9.72 -23.32
N ILE A 294 -6.82 9.12 -24.06
CA ILE A 294 -7.01 7.68 -24.15
C ILE A 294 -7.03 7.29 -25.62
N GLU A 295 -6.17 6.36 -25.98
CA GLU A 295 -6.14 5.77 -27.33
C GLU A 295 -7.00 4.51 -27.35
N LEU A 296 -7.93 4.45 -28.30
CA LEU A 296 -8.91 3.39 -28.44
C LEU A 296 -8.89 2.86 -29.87
N LYS A 297 -9.11 1.56 -30.02
CA LYS A 297 -9.23 0.88 -31.31
C LYS A 297 -10.42 -0.05 -31.33
N GLY A 298 -11.35 0.23 -32.23
CA GLY A 298 -12.52 -0.60 -32.51
C GLY A 298 -12.38 -1.25 -33.88
N ALA A 299 -12.70 -2.53 -33.99
CA ALA A 299 -12.63 -3.26 -35.26
C ALA A 299 -13.85 -4.16 -35.42
N SER A 300 -14.36 -4.30 -36.64
CA SER A 300 -15.45 -5.22 -37.00
C SER A 300 -15.24 -5.78 -38.40
N SER A 301 -15.72 -7.00 -38.67
CA SER A 301 -15.78 -7.57 -40.02
C SER A 301 -16.97 -7.06 -40.84
N ASN A 302 -17.95 -6.42 -40.22
CA ASN A 302 -19.24 -6.14 -40.84
C ASN A 302 -19.33 -4.72 -41.40
N ASN A 303 -19.15 -3.71 -40.53
CA ASN A 303 -19.27 -2.30 -40.88
C ASN A 303 -18.62 -1.40 -39.81
N PHE A 304 -18.57 -0.08 -40.07
CA PHE A 304 -18.01 0.89 -39.12
C PHE A 304 -18.87 1.13 -37.88
N ASP A 305 -20.19 0.91 -37.91
CA ASP A 305 -21.04 1.13 -36.74
C ASP A 305 -20.83 0.04 -35.68
N ASP A 306 -20.67 -1.21 -36.09
CA ASP A 306 -20.22 -2.30 -35.23
C ASP A 306 -18.82 -2.02 -34.66
N ALA A 307 -17.93 -1.43 -35.47
CA ALA A 307 -16.60 -1.03 -35.00
C ALA A 307 -16.69 0.09 -33.93
N LYS A 308 -17.66 1.03 -34.03
CA LYS A 308 -17.94 2.03 -32.98
C LYS A 308 -18.45 1.39 -31.70
N ILE A 309 -19.33 0.39 -31.78
CA ILE A 309 -19.80 -0.35 -30.59
C ILE A 309 -18.61 -1.00 -29.88
N ASN A 310 -17.71 -1.62 -30.63
CA ASN A 310 -16.49 -2.23 -30.07
C ASN A 310 -15.56 -1.18 -29.45
N LEU A 311 -15.51 0.05 -29.99
CA LEU A 311 -14.77 1.17 -29.41
C LEU A 311 -15.33 1.57 -28.03
N ILE A 312 -16.66 1.65 -27.88
CA ILE A 312 -17.33 1.93 -26.61
C ILE A 312 -17.03 0.81 -25.60
N GLN A 313 -17.11 -0.45 -26.01
CA GLN A 313 -16.78 -1.59 -25.15
C GLN A 313 -15.32 -1.55 -24.68
N LYS A 314 -14.38 -1.14 -25.54
CA LYS A 314 -12.99 -0.94 -25.17
C LYS A 314 -12.82 0.13 -24.10
N LEU A 315 -13.52 1.27 -24.22
CA LEU A 315 -13.49 2.31 -23.19
C LEU A 315 -14.09 1.81 -21.86
N LYS A 316 -15.20 1.08 -21.90
CA LYS A 316 -15.79 0.46 -20.68
C LYS A 316 -14.81 -0.51 -20.01
N LYS A 317 -14.14 -1.36 -20.79
CA LYS A 317 -13.11 -2.27 -20.25
C LYS A 317 -11.90 -1.52 -19.71
N TYR A 318 -11.51 -0.41 -20.34
CA TYR A 318 -10.46 0.46 -19.80
C TYR A 318 -10.86 1.04 -18.44
N GLU A 319 -12.12 1.49 -18.28
CA GLU A 319 -12.68 2.01 -17.02
C GLU A 319 -12.56 1.01 -15.85
N GLU A 320 -12.72 -0.29 -16.12
CA GLU A 320 -12.62 -1.34 -15.09
C GLU A 320 -11.22 -1.46 -14.48
N GLN A 321 -10.18 -1.06 -15.23
CA GLN A 321 -8.78 -1.19 -14.82
C GLN A 321 -8.14 0.14 -14.46
N ASN A 322 -8.63 1.24 -15.04
CA ASN A 322 -8.06 2.58 -14.91
C ASN A 322 -9.21 3.60 -14.89
N SER A 323 -9.10 4.67 -14.07
CA SER A 323 -10.14 5.71 -14.13
C SER A 323 -10.13 6.42 -15.48
N ILE A 324 -11.29 6.61 -16.11
CA ILE A 324 -11.43 7.45 -17.32
C ILE A 324 -11.54 8.94 -16.98
N LEU A 325 -11.81 9.27 -15.72
CA LEU A 325 -11.94 10.64 -15.24
C LEU A 325 -10.53 11.22 -14.98
N PRO A 326 -10.19 12.42 -15.50
CA PRO A 326 -8.83 12.95 -15.39
C PRO A 326 -8.40 13.41 -13.98
N PHE A 327 -9.29 13.35 -12.99
CA PHE A 327 -9.10 13.89 -11.63
C PHE A 327 -9.19 12.79 -10.56
N GLU A 328 -9.04 11.52 -10.98
CA GLU A 328 -9.19 10.33 -10.13
C GLU A 328 -8.03 9.36 -10.30
#